data_AF-A0A023B185-F1
#
_entry.id   AF-A0A023B185-F1
#
_cell.length_a   1.000
_cell.length_b   1.000
_cell.length_c   1.000
_cell.angle_alpha   90.00
_cell.angle_beta   90.00
_cell.angle_gamma   90.00
#
_symmetry.space_group_name_H-M   'P 1'
#
loop_
_entity.id
_entity.type
_entity.pdbx_description
1 polymer ?
#
loop_
_entity_poly.entity_id
_entity_poly.type
_entity_poly.pdbx_seq_one_letter_code
_entity_poly.pdbx_strand_id
1 'polypeptide(L)'
;MDYAVRMNIPVVLAPFGTRQRLPVLSHVMQAAAAHNVVTVASVAGEVYGRLEWPALYALEGPEFGTFAVAGLTTDGGLLAQVPKAAQGVLAVPGENIVGLGIHSSYGIGSGNAAAAAIVAAFVSMALAHRETTYAELLNKLQKTPPPWTGTPSTGTPGIGADVIKINAMTFLQ
;
A
#
# COMPACT_ATOMS: atom_id res chain seq x y z
N MET A 1 4.69 -13.26 -8.29
CA MET A 1 4.49 -14.02 -7.05
C MET A 1 5.23 -15.35 -7.05
N ASP A 2 4.96 -16.29 -7.96
CA ASP A 2 5.69 -17.58 -8.00
C ASP A 2 7.20 -17.44 -8.14
N TYR A 3 7.67 -16.44 -8.90
CA TYR A 3 9.09 -16.09 -8.96
C TYR A 3 9.61 -15.59 -7.61
N ALA A 4 8.85 -14.73 -6.93
CA ALA A 4 9.22 -14.20 -5.61
C ALA A 4 9.32 -15.31 -4.57
N VAL A 5 8.37 -16.26 -4.56
CA VAL A 5 8.42 -17.46 -3.71
C VAL A 5 9.67 -18.29 -4.00
N ARG A 6 9.92 -18.63 -5.27
CA ARG A 6 11.09 -19.43 -5.68
C ARG A 6 12.43 -18.78 -5.33
N MET A 7 12.48 -17.45 -5.37
CA MET A 7 13.70 -16.67 -5.12
C MET A 7 13.79 -16.12 -3.69
N ASN A 8 12.88 -16.51 -2.79
CA ASN A 8 12.78 -15.98 -1.43
C ASN A 8 12.75 -14.44 -1.36
N ILE A 9 12.05 -13.80 -2.29
CA ILE A 9 11.84 -12.34 -2.29
C ILE A 9 10.68 -12.05 -1.32
N PRO A 10 10.92 -11.36 -0.18
CA PRO A 10 9.92 -11.23 0.88
C PRO A 10 8.84 -10.20 0.56
N VAL A 11 9.09 -9.27 -0.36
CA VAL A 11 8.17 -8.16 -0.68
C VAL A 11 8.01 -8.01 -2.18
N VAL A 12 6.76 -7.93 -2.63
CA VAL A 12 6.40 -7.64 -4.02
C VAL A 12 5.61 -6.34 -4.08
N LEU A 13 6.12 -5.36 -4.81
CA LEU A 13 5.39 -4.14 -5.15
C LEU A 13 4.42 -4.42 -6.31
N ALA A 14 3.15 -4.08 -6.13
CA ALA A 14 2.11 -4.14 -7.14
C ALA A 14 1.55 -2.72 -7.39
N PRO A 15 2.19 -1.91 -8.25
CA PRO A 15 1.80 -0.52 -8.50
C PRO A 15 0.70 -0.43 -9.57
N PHE A 16 -0.24 -1.38 -9.54
CA PHE A 16 -1.31 -1.50 -10.52
C PHE A 16 -2.59 -2.01 -9.86
N GLY A 17 -3.71 -1.81 -10.54
CA GLY A 17 -5.01 -2.32 -10.15
C GLY A 17 -5.74 -3.01 -11.31
N THR A 18 -6.62 -3.94 -10.99
CA THR A 18 -7.66 -4.43 -11.88
C THR A 18 -9.01 -4.40 -11.19
N ARG A 19 -10.04 -4.03 -11.96
CA ARG A 19 -11.43 -3.95 -11.48
C ARG A 19 -12.04 -5.31 -11.22
N GLN A 20 -11.49 -6.37 -11.82
CA GLN A 20 -12.04 -7.72 -11.72
C GLN A 20 -11.23 -8.57 -10.77
N ARG A 21 -11.91 -9.28 -9.87
CA ARG A 21 -11.28 -10.33 -9.08
C ARG A 21 -10.92 -11.48 -10.01
N LEU A 22 -9.64 -11.81 -10.08
CA LEU A 22 -9.16 -12.94 -10.86
C LEU A 22 -8.93 -14.12 -9.89
N PRO A 23 -9.60 -15.28 -10.08
CA PRO A 23 -9.40 -16.44 -9.21
C PRO A 23 -7.93 -16.88 -9.11
N VAL A 24 -7.22 -16.82 -10.25
CA VAL A 24 -5.77 -17.10 -10.33
C VAL A 24 -4.98 -16.15 -9.43
N LEU A 25 -5.33 -14.86 -9.44
CA LEU A 25 -4.67 -13.88 -8.58
C LEU A 25 -4.93 -14.17 -7.11
N SER A 26 -6.17 -14.51 -6.72
CA SER A 26 -6.48 -14.88 -5.33
C SER A 26 -5.64 -16.07 -4.86
N HIS A 27 -5.58 -17.14 -5.67
CA HIS A 27 -4.82 -18.34 -5.34
C HIS A 27 -3.32 -18.06 -5.18
N VAL A 28 -2.75 -17.30 -6.13
CA VAL A 28 -1.33 -16.98 -6.14
C VAL A 28 -0.95 -16.04 -4.98
N MET A 29 -1.83 -15.12 -4.58
CA MET A 29 -1.62 -14.25 -3.42
C MET A 29 -1.61 -15.05 -2.10
N GLN A 30 -2.57 -15.97 -1.93
CA GLN A 30 -2.61 -16.84 -0.74
C GLN A 30 -1.40 -17.76 -0.66
N ALA A 31 -1.01 -18.37 -1.79
CA ALA A 31 0.18 -19.21 -1.85
C ALA A 31 1.45 -18.40 -1.52
N ALA A 32 1.59 -17.19 -2.06
CA ALA A 32 2.72 -16.31 -1.76
C ALA A 32 2.78 -15.95 -0.26
N ALA A 33 1.64 -15.57 0.34
CA ALA A 33 1.56 -15.24 1.75
C ALA A 33 1.91 -16.44 2.66
N ALA A 34 1.49 -17.65 2.31
CA ALA A 34 1.88 -18.88 3.01
C ALA A 34 3.41 -19.14 2.99
N HIS A 35 4.11 -18.56 2.01
CA HIS A 35 5.57 -18.56 1.92
C HIS A 35 6.23 -17.28 2.44
N ASN A 36 5.52 -16.51 3.28
CA ASN A 36 5.98 -15.24 3.86
C ASN A 36 6.33 -14.16 2.82
N VAL A 37 5.75 -14.22 1.63
CA VAL A 37 5.85 -13.17 0.63
C VAL A 37 4.68 -12.21 0.81
N VAL A 38 5.01 -10.94 1.06
CA VAL A 38 4.06 -9.86 1.27
C VAL A 38 3.88 -9.07 -0.02
N THR A 39 2.64 -8.68 -0.31
CA THR A 39 2.31 -7.80 -1.42
C THR A 39 2.02 -6.40 -0.93
N VAL A 40 2.67 -5.39 -1.49
CA VAL A 40 2.34 -3.98 -1.26
C VAL A 40 1.69 -3.44 -2.52
N ALA A 41 0.39 -3.17 -2.43
CA ALA A 41 -0.44 -2.81 -3.56
C ALA A 41 -0.88 -1.36 -3.48
N SER A 42 -0.68 -0.61 -4.56
CA SER A 42 -1.27 0.73 -4.67
C SER A 42 -2.79 0.61 -4.82
N VAL A 43 -3.53 1.45 -4.12
CA VAL A 43 -4.94 1.65 -4.44
C VAL A 43 -5.03 2.31 -5.82
N ALA A 44 -5.90 1.79 -6.68
CA ALA A 44 -6.18 2.43 -7.95
C ALA A 44 -7.09 3.64 -7.76
N GLY A 45 -7.01 4.60 -8.67
CA GLY A 45 -8.04 5.61 -8.87
C GLY A 45 -7.51 7.04 -8.82
N GLU A 46 -7.10 7.54 -9.98
CA GLU A 46 -7.09 8.99 -10.23
C GLU A 46 -8.50 9.51 -10.62
N VAL A 47 -9.47 8.62 -10.93
CA VAL A 47 -10.74 9.04 -11.55
C VAL A 47 -12.00 8.35 -11.01
N TYR A 48 -11.89 7.16 -10.40
CA TYR A 48 -13.07 6.41 -9.95
C TYR A 48 -12.82 5.83 -8.55
N GLY A 49 -13.56 6.33 -7.56
CA GLY A 49 -13.36 6.03 -6.14
C GLY A 49 -13.66 4.62 -5.69
N ARG A 50 -12.85 3.66 -6.15
CA ARG A 50 -12.92 2.26 -5.78
C ARG A 50 -11.52 1.68 -5.64
N LEU A 51 -11.33 0.92 -4.56
CA LEU A 51 -10.20 0.02 -4.45
C LEU A 51 -10.28 -1.03 -5.55
N GLU A 52 -9.13 -1.39 -6.10
CA GLU A 52 -8.99 -2.43 -7.12
C GLU A 52 -8.14 -3.58 -6.59
N TRP A 53 -8.17 -4.74 -7.27
CA TRP A 53 -7.31 -5.86 -6.94
C TRP A 53 -5.89 -5.61 -7.47
N PRO A 54 -4.81 -5.93 -6.73
CA PRO A 54 -4.81 -6.73 -5.51
C PRO A 54 -5.02 -5.95 -4.20
N ALA A 55 -5.06 -4.61 -4.19
CA ALA A 55 -5.19 -3.84 -2.94
C ALA A 55 -6.43 -4.23 -2.10
N LEU A 56 -7.54 -4.60 -2.75
CA LEU A 56 -8.74 -5.12 -2.09
C LEU A 56 -8.49 -6.37 -1.21
N TYR A 57 -7.47 -7.19 -1.49
CA TYR A 57 -7.16 -8.36 -0.66
C TYR A 57 -6.76 -7.99 0.78
N ALA A 58 -6.25 -6.77 1.00
CA ALA A 58 -5.96 -6.28 2.35
C ALA A 58 -7.21 -6.19 3.24
N LEU A 59 -8.39 -6.08 2.62
CA LEU A 59 -9.68 -6.06 3.32
C LEU A 59 -10.32 -7.43 3.44
N GLU A 60 -9.89 -8.42 2.65
CA GLU A 60 -10.44 -9.77 2.69
C GLU A 60 -9.89 -10.59 3.86
N GLY A 61 -8.60 -10.43 4.17
CA GLY A 61 -7.98 -11.07 5.31
C GLY A 61 -6.45 -11.17 5.25
N PRO A 62 -5.80 -11.51 6.38
CA PRO A 62 -4.35 -11.61 6.48
C PRO A 62 -3.77 -12.75 5.63
N GLU A 63 -4.57 -13.75 5.25
CA GLU A 63 -4.15 -14.89 4.41
C GLU A 63 -3.71 -14.48 3.01
N PHE A 64 -4.01 -13.26 2.57
CA PHE A 64 -3.54 -12.73 1.30
C PHE A 64 -2.25 -11.92 1.42
N GLY A 65 -1.73 -11.70 2.62
CA GLY A 65 -0.44 -11.05 2.82
C GLY A 65 -0.33 -9.67 2.16
N THR A 66 -1.42 -8.89 2.12
CA THR A 66 -1.50 -7.66 1.33
C THR A 66 -1.53 -6.41 2.18
N PHE A 67 -0.76 -5.40 1.81
CA PHE A 67 -0.90 -4.02 2.26
C PHE A 67 -1.53 -3.19 1.14
N ALA A 68 -2.63 -2.49 1.44
CA ALA A 68 -3.23 -1.52 0.53
C ALA A 68 -2.68 -0.12 0.84
N VAL A 69 -2.22 0.61 -0.19
CA VAL A 69 -1.52 1.89 -0.01
C VAL A 69 -2.14 2.99 -0.86
N ALA A 70 -2.52 4.09 -0.21
CA ALA A 70 -2.96 5.33 -0.82
C ALA A 70 -1.89 6.41 -0.69
N GLY A 71 -1.77 7.25 -1.72
CA GLY A 71 -0.89 8.41 -1.70
C GLY A 71 -1.59 9.61 -1.09
N LEU A 72 -0.82 10.42 -0.36
CA LEU A 72 -1.21 11.71 0.16
C LEU A 72 -0.63 12.82 -0.71
N THR A 73 -1.45 13.84 -0.93
CA THR A 73 -1.06 15.17 -1.41
C THR A 73 -0.30 15.93 -0.32
N THR A 74 0.40 16.98 -0.74
CA THR A 74 1.25 17.82 0.10
C THR A 74 0.47 18.57 1.18
N ASP A 75 -0.80 18.89 0.93
CA ASP A 75 -1.76 19.44 1.90
C ASP A 75 -2.38 18.37 2.81
N GLY A 76 -2.02 17.11 2.62
CA GLY A 76 -2.51 15.97 3.38
C GLY A 76 -3.83 15.40 2.87
N GLY A 77 -4.34 15.80 1.70
CA GLY A 77 -5.47 15.13 1.07
C GLY A 77 -5.11 13.75 0.49
N LEU A 78 -6.07 12.83 0.32
CA LEU A 78 -5.82 11.58 -0.40
C LEU A 78 -5.82 11.82 -1.91
N LEU A 79 -4.84 11.24 -2.62
CA LEU A 79 -4.77 11.19 -4.08
C LEU A 79 -5.84 10.27 -4.69
N ALA A 80 -6.31 9.28 -3.92
CA ALA A 80 -7.37 8.36 -4.33
C ALA A 80 -8.59 8.54 -3.43
N GLN A 81 -9.78 8.34 -3.99
CA GLN A 81 -10.98 8.18 -3.16
C GLN A 81 -11.02 6.77 -2.58
N VAL A 82 -10.77 6.65 -1.28
CA VAL A 82 -10.84 5.41 -0.53
C VAL A 82 -12.23 5.31 0.13
N PRO A 83 -13.02 4.23 -0.10
CA PRO A 83 -14.31 4.06 0.55
C PRO A 83 -14.18 4.04 2.08
N LYS A 84 -15.15 4.63 2.78
CA LYS A 84 -15.21 4.68 4.27
C LYS A 84 -15.02 3.32 4.96
N ALA A 85 -15.47 2.23 4.33
CA ALA A 85 -15.37 0.88 4.87
C ALA A 85 -13.99 0.22 4.70
N ALA A 86 -13.02 0.89 4.05
CA ALA A 86 -11.70 0.35 3.79
C ALA A 86 -10.74 0.56 4.98
N GLN A 87 -11.08 -0.03 6.12
CA GLN A 87 -10.18 -0.10 7.28
C GLN A 87 -8.89 -0.84 6.89
N GLY A 88 -7.73 -0.33 7.28
CA GLY A 88 -6.45 -0.98 7.00
C GLY A 88 -5.72 -0.51 5.72
N VAL A 89 -6.24 0.51 5.02
CA VAL A 89 -5.48 1.21 3.98
C VAL A 89 -4.44 2.13 4.64
N LEU A 90 -3.19 1.99 4.22
CA LEU A 90 -2.07 2.81 4.65
C LEU A 90 -2.01 4.06 3.76
N ALA A 91 -1.85 5.23 4.37
CA ALA A 91 -1.62 6.47 3.64
C ALA A 91 -0.23 7.02 3.93
N VAL A 92 0.52 7.29 2.87
CA VAL A 92 1.86 7.89 2.89
C VAL A 92 1.98 8.97 1.83
N PRO A 93 2.99 9.86 1.88
CA PRO A 93 3.22 10.82 0.81
C PRO A 93 3.26 10.14 -0.56
N GLY A 94 2.46 10.65 -1.49
CA GLY A 94 2.40 10.17 -2.86
C GLY A 94 2.50 11.28 -3.91
N GLU A 95 2.47 12.55 -3.50
CA GLU A 95 2.60 13.70 -4.39
C GLU A 95 4.04 14.25 -4.37
N ASN A 96 4.54 14.65 -5.54
CA ASN A 96 5.85 15.27 -5.74
C ASN A 96 7.02 14.40 -5.22
N ILE A 97 6.95 13.09 -5.45
CA ILE A 97 7.99 12.15 -5.06
C ILE A 97 9.12 12.19 -6.07
N VAL A 98 10.32 12.53 -5.58
CA VAL A 98 11.55 12.48 -6.37
C VAL A 98 12.03 11.04 -6.48
N GLY A 99 12.27 10.56 -7.69
CA GLY A 99 12.75 9.21 -7.96
C GLY A 99 13.73 9.14 -9.13
N LEU A 100 14.33 7.98 -9.30
CA LEU A 100 15.16 7.69 -10.48
C LEU A 100 14.28 7.60 -11.72
N GLY A 101 14.61 8.40 -12.73
CA GLY A 101 14.03 8.35 -14.06
C GLY A 101 14.83 7.46 -15.00
N ILE A 102 14.34 7.34 -16.23
CA ILE A 102 15.08 6.68 -17.31
C ILE A 102 16.38 7.45 -17.63
N HIS A 103 17.38 6.74 -18.15
CA HIS A 103 18.67 7.33 -18.59
C HIS A 103 19.45 8.05 -17.48
N SER A 104 19.49 7.48 -16.28
CA SER A 104 20.24 8.02 -15.14
C SER A 104 19.81 9.45 -14.74
N SER A 105 18.55 9.80 -15.00
CA SER A 105 17.96 11.08 -14.61
C SER A 105 17.22 10.98 -13.28
N TYR A 106 16.84 12.12 -12.73
CA TYR A 106 15.83 12.20 -11.67
C TYR A 106 14.53 12.76 -12.25
N GLY A 107 13.41 12.26 -11.76
CA GLY A 107 12.08 12.74 -12.11
C GLY A 107 11.25 13.00 -10.87
N ILE A 108 10.25 13.87 -11.00
CA ILE A 108 9.21 14.07 -10.00
C ILE A 108 7.96 13.39 -10.50
N GLY A 109 7.40 12.49 -9.69
CA GLY A 109 6.16 11.80 -9.98
C GLY A 109 5.17 11.91 -8.84
N SER A 110 3.88 11.86 -9.16
CA SER A 110 2.80 11.80 -8.19
C SER A 110 1.95 10.56 -8.46
N GLY A 111 1.45 9.92 -7.41
CA GLY A 111 0.49 8.81 -7.53
C GLY A 111 0.58 7.78 -6.41
N ASN A 112 -0.45 6.95 -6.32
CA ASN A 112 -0.51 5.84 -5.36
C ASN A 112 0.58 4.78 -5.60
N ALA A 113 1.08 4.67 -6.83
CA ALA A 113 2.20 3.81 -7.17
C ALA A 113 3.49 4.25 -6.45
N ALA A 114 3.76 5.57 -6.41
CA ALA A 114 4.91 6.12 -5.69
C ALA A 114 4.78 5.91 -4.17
N ALA A 115 3.58 6.13 -3.64
CA ALA A 115 3.25 5.84 -2.24
C ALA A 115 3.46 4.35 -1.89
N ALA A 116 2.98 3.43 -2.74
CA ALA A 116 3.18 2.00 -2.55
C ALA A 116 4.66 1.60 -2.56
N ALA A 117 5.48 2.22 -3.41
CA ALA A 117 6.92 1.98 -3.44
C ALA A 117 7.60 2.38 -2.10
N ILE A 118 7.19 3.49 -1.50
CA ILE A 118 7.67 3.93 -0.18
C ILE A 118 7.34 2.88 0.88
N VAL A 119 6.08 2.42 0.95
CA VAL A 119 5.68 1.38 1.90
C VAL A 119 6.42 0.06 1.63
N ALA A 120 6.62 -0.33 0.37
CA ALA A 120 7.38 -1.52 0.03
C ALA A 120 8.83 -1.45 0.53
N ALA A 121 9.48 -0.30 0.44
CA ALA A 121 10.79 -0.08 1.03
C ALA A 121 10.76 -0.23 2.56
N PHE A 122 9.79 0.38 3.25
CA PHE A 122 9.64 0.25 4.70
C PHE A 122 9.40 -1.19 5.15
N VAL A 123 8.47 -1.90 4.50
CA VAL A 123 8.19 -3.31 4.79
C VAL A 123 9.44 -4.16 4.54
N SER A 124 10.18 -3.90 3.45
CA SER A 124 11.42 -4.62 3.16
C SER A 124 12.47 -4.39 4.26
N MET A 125 12.63 -3.16 4.75
CA MET A 125 13.53 -2.85 5.86
C MET A 125 13.09 -3.55 7.16
N ALA A 126 11.80 -3.46 7.51
CA ALA A 126 11.26 -4.10 8.72
C ALA A 126 11.48 -5.62 8.73
N LEU A 127 11.29 -6.28 7.57
CA LEU A 127 11.53 -7.71 7.42
C LEU A 127 13.04 -8.05 7.42
N ALA A 128 13.89 -7.19 6.84
CA ALA A 128 15.34 -7.39 6.83
C ALA A 128 15.98 -7.28 8.23
N HIS A 129 15.42 -6.43 9.11
CA HIS A 129 15.89 -6.26 10.48
C HIS A 129 15.36 -7.31 11.49
N ARG A 130 14.72 -8.39 11.01
CA ARG A 130 14.46 -9.68 11.70
C ARG A 130 13.60 -9.72 12.97
N GLU A 131 12.91 -8.65 13.37
CA GLU A 131 12.09 -8.69 14.60
C GLU A 131 10.58 -8.61 14.37
N THR A 132 10.07 -8.92 13.18
CA THR A 132 8.61 -8.83 12.96
C THR A 132 8.14 -9.69 11.78
N THR A 133 7.12 -10.53 12.01
CA THR A 133 6.36 -11.22 10.94
C THR A 133 5.43 -10.25 10.20
N TYR A 134 4.91 -10.62 9.03
CA TYR A 134 3.89 -9.81 8.33
C TYR A 134 2.69 -9.46 9.22
N ALA A 135 2.16 -10.44 9.96
CA ALA A 135 1.00 -10.25 10.82
C ALA A 135 1.31 -9.27 11.96
N GLU A 136 2.50 -9.37 12.56
CA GLU A 136 2.96 -8.44 13.59
C GLU A 136 3.24 -7.05 13.02
N LEU A 137 3.78 -6.95 11.80
CA LEU A 137 4.07 -5.68 11.14
C LEU A 137 2.76 -4.96 10.78
N LEU A 138 1.78 -5.69 10.24
CA LEU A 138 0.44 -5.16 9.97
C LEU A 138 -0.24 -4.69 11.26
N ASN A 139 -0.18 -5.48 12.32
CA ASN A 139 -0.73 -5.12 13.62
C ASN A 139 -0.03 -3.89 14.22
N LYS A 140 1.30 -3.80 14.11
CA LYS A 140 2.08 -2.61 14.53
C LYS A 140 1.64 -1.39 13.71
N LEU A 141 1.60 -1.51 12.39
CA LEU A 141 1.22 -0.44 11.45
C LEU A 141 -0.20 0.07 11.69
N GLN A 142 -1.15 -0.82 11.98
CA GLN A 142 -2.52 -0.45 12.31
C GLN A 142 -2.66 0.28 13.65
N LYS A 143 -1.70 0.11 14.56
CA LYS A 143 -1.71 0.72 15.90
C LYS A 143 -0.87 1.99 16.02
N THR A 144 0.02 2.28 15.07
CA THR A 144 1.07 3.31 15.25
C THR A 144 0.61 4.75 14.94
N PRO A 145 -0.34 5.01 14.03
CA PRO A 145 -0.82 6.37 13.78
C PRO A 145 -2.31 6.62 14.04
N PRO A 146 -2.69 7.89 14.32
CA PRO A 146 -4.09 8.28 14.35
C PRO A 146 -4.73 8.13 12.96
N PRO A 147 -6.03 7.81 12.90
CA PRO A 147 -6.77 7.79 11.64
C PRO A 147 -6.68 9.16 10.96
N TRP A 148 -6.52 9.14 9.65
CA TRP A 148 -6.48 10.31 8.79
C TRP A 148 -7.85 11.01 8.79
N THR A 149 -7.84 12.30 9.04
CA THR A 149 -9.05 13.14 9.12
C THR A 149 -9.17 14.14 7.97
N GLY A 150 -8.27 14.06 6.98
CA GLY A 150 -8.24 15.00 5.85
C GLY A 150 -9.43 14.83 4.89
N THR A 151 -9.47 15.68 3.87
CA THR A 151 -10.47 15.61 2.79
C THR A 151 -9.76 15.15 1.50
N PRO A 152 -10.36 14.30 0.64
CA PRO A 152 -9.71 13.91 -0.61
C PRO A 152 -9.47 15.13 -1.51
N SER A 153 -8.39 15.11 -2.29
CA SER A 153 -7.97 16.25 -3.12
C SER A 153 -8.93 16.57 -4.28
N THR A 154 -9.83 15.64 -4.65
CA THR A 154 -10.74 15.80 -5.81
C THR A 154 -12.04 16.55 -5.49
N GLY A 155 -12.15 17.25 -4.35
CA GLY A 155 -13.32 18.07 -3.98
C GLY A 155 -14.66 17.32 -3.85
N THR A 156 -14.64 16.00 -4.03
CA THR A 156 -15.77 15.11 -3.75
C THR A 156 -15.60 14.67 -2.30
N PRO A 157 -16.57 14.88 -1.41
CA PRO A 157 -16.45 14.45 -0.03
C PRO A 157 -16.21 12.94 0.02
N GLY A 158 -14.96 12.55 0.26
CA GLY A 158 -14.63 11.21 0.70
C GLY A 158 -15.20 11.08 2.09
N ILE A 159 -16.26 10.29 2.17
CA ILE A 159 -16.93 9.97 3.43
C ILE A 159 -15.85 9.42 4.37
N GLY A 160 -15.58 10.15 5.46
CA GLY A 160 -14.39 10.00 6.31
C GLY A 160 -14.01 8.55 6.61
N ALA A 161 -12.77 8.19 6.26
CA ALA A 161 -12.23 6.85 6.39
C ALA A 161 -11.17 6.82 7.49
N ASP A 162 -11.14 5.74 8.29
CA ASP A 162 -10.06 5.42 9.23
C ASP A 162 -8.82 4.96 8.45
N VAL A 163 -8.27 5.84 7.62
CA VAL A 163 -7.05 5.60 6.85
C VAL A 163 -5.85 5.82 7.76
N ILE A 164 -4.90 4.91 7.78
CA ILE A 164 -3.80 4.97 8.73
C ILE A 164 -2.67 5.83 8.16
N LYS A 165 -2.45 7.02 8.72
CA LYS A 165 -1.39 7.92 8.26
C LYS A 165 -0.03 7.45 8.76
N ILE A 166 0.76 6.80 7.93
CA ILE A 166 2.09 6.40 8.36
C ILE A 166 3.04 7.60 8.34
N ASN A 167 3.65 7.91 9.49
CA ASN A 167 4.78 8.82 9.56
C ASN A 167 6.08 7.99 9.46
N ALA A 168 6.97 8.37 8.54
CA ALA A 168 8.26 7.71 8.35
C ALA A 168 9.10 7.63 9.64
N MET A 169 8.92 8.58 10.59
CA MET A 169 9.63 8.57 11.87
C MET A 169 9.15 7.49 12.85
N THR A 170 7.93 6.95 12.68
CA THR A 170 7.37 5.95 13.61
C THR A 170 7.95 4.53 13.39
N PHE A 171 8.76 4.32 12.36
CA PHE A 171 9.42 3.04 12.07
C PHE A 171 10.81 2.86 12.71
N LEU A 172 11.40 3.95 13.22
CA LEU A 172 12.77 3.97 13.75
C LEU A 172 12.82 3.98 15.29
N GLN A 173 11.66 3.84 15.94
CA GLN A 173 11.51 3.74 17.40
C GLN A 173 11.10 2.33 17.79
#